data_AF-A0A955DFA7-F1
#
_entry.id   AF-A0A955DFA7-F1
#
_cell.length_a   1.000
_cell.length_b   1.000
_cell.length_c   1.000
_cell.angle_alpha   90.00
_cell.angle_beta   90.00
_cell.angle_gamma   90.00
#
_symmetry.space_group_name_H-M   'P 1'
#
loop_
_entity.id
_entity.type
_entity.pdbx_description
1 polymer ?
#
loop_
_entity_poly.entity_id
_entity_poly.type
_entity_poly.pdbx_seq_one_letter_code
_entity_poly.pdbx_strand_id
1 'polypeptide(L)'
;MKNDTWTPLRGLIRAVFGATVSAAALAGLLAGLIAAAPIVPLSFIPRVAIAFVVTSILFAVVHSCAGMVGGVCSFIAIVFAALVMASNHLAWAEFGIPIAAYPYVATGWEAGFSPLLLIVSSAAATIGIALGALLGHTGALSLASIGSFLSFRWTHW
;
A
#
# COMPACT_ATOMS: atom_id res chain seq x y z
N MET A 1 -16.01 27.73 7.01
CA MET A 1 -14.55 27.84 7.20
C MET A 1 -14.02 28.96 6.32
N LYS A 2 -13.75 30.14 6.90
CA LYS A 2 -13.33 31.35 6.19
C LYS A 2 -11.96 31.69 6.79
N ASN A 3 -10.87 31.25 6.12
CA ASN A 3 -9.44 31.56 6.35
C ASN A 3 -8.47 30.38 6.11
N ASP A 4 -8.90 29.29 5.47
CA ASP A 4 -7.92 28.28 5.03
C ASP A 4 -7.23 28.78 3.75
N THR A 5 -6.12 29.49 3.92
CA THR A 5 -5.25 29.90 2.81
C THR A 5 -4.52 28.65 2.31
N TRP A 6 -5.26 27.85 1.53
CA TRP A 6 -4.71 26.67 0.89
C TRP A 6 -3.55 27.08 -0.01
N THR A 7 -2.41 26.40 0.14
CA THR A 7 -1.25 26.53 -0.74
C THR A 7 -0.79 25.15 -1.15
N PRO A 8 -0.15 24.99 -2.33
CA PRO A 8 0.34 23.69 -2.78
C PRO A 8 1.26 23.01 -1.77
N LEU A 9 2.13 23.78 -1.11
CA LEU A 9 3.03 23.26 -0.07
C LEU A 9 2.26 22.70 1.14
N ARG A 10 1.25 23.42 1.63
CA ARG A 10 0.41 22.95 2.75
C ARG A 10 -0.41 21.72 2.35
N GLY A 11 -0.89 21.66 1.11
CA GLY A 11 -1.54 20.47 0.54
C GLY A 11 -0.59 19.26 0.57
N LEU A 12 0.65 19.42 0.11
CA LEU A 12 1.65 18.34 0.15
C LEU A 12 1.95 17.87 1.57
N ILE A 13 2.09 18.78 2.54
CA ILE A 13 2.33 18.41 3.95
C ILE A 13 1.16 17.58 4.49
N ARG A 14 -0.08 18.00 4.23
CA ARG A 14 -1.29 17.24 4.61
C ARG A 14 -1.32 15.86 3.95
N ALA A 15 -0.90 15.79 2.68
CA ALA A 15 -0.86 14.55 1.92
C ALA A 15 0.17 13.57 2.49
N VAL A 16 1.38 14.03 2.82
CA VAL A 16 2.40 13.21 3.47
C VAL A 16 1.93 12.71 4.83
N PHE A 17 1.31 13.57 5.63
CA PHE A 17 0.76 13.18 6.94
C PHE A 17 -0.34 12.11 6.79
N GLY A 18 -1.33 12.35 5.91
CA GLY A 18 -2.40 11.40 5.64
C GLY A 18 -1.89 10.08 5.08
N ALA A 19 -0.90 10.12 4.18
CA ALA A 19 -0.24 8.93 3.65
C ALA A 19 0.50 8.17 4.73
N THR A 20 1.19 8.86 5.65
CA THR A 20 1.93 8.22 6.76
C THR A 20 0.98 7.47 7.68
N VAL A 21 -0.10 8.10 8.13
CA VAL A 21 -1.10 7.47 9.01
C VAL A 21 -1.76 6.29 8.31
N SER A 22 -2.15 6.45 7.04
CA SER A 22 -2.80 5.40 6.27
C SER A 22 -1.85 4.23 5.97
N ALA A 23 -0.59 4.53 5.65
CA ALA A 23 0.45 3.52 5.43
C ALA A 23 0.72 2.72 6.70
N ALA A 24 0.79 3.39 7.86
CA ALA A 24 0.95 2.70 9.15
C ALA A 24 -0.25 1.77 9.44
N ALA A 25 -1.48 2.24 9.20
CA ALA A 25 -2.69 1.42 9.36
C ALA A 25 -2.71 0.22 8.39
N LEU A 26 -2.39 0.43 7.11
CA LEU A 26 -2.30 -0.63 6.10
C LEU A 26 -1.19 -1.63 6.42
N ALA A 27 -0.03 -1.18 6.88
CA ALA A 27 1.06 -2.04 7.32
C ALA A 27 0.64 -2.89 8.52
N GLY A 28 -0.06 -2.30 9.50
CA GLY A 28 -0.62 -3.04 10.64
C GLY A 28 -1.65 -4.09 10.23
N LEU A 29 -2.56 -3.75 9.33
CA LEU A 29 -3.54 -4.70 8.78
C LEU A 29 -2.85 -5.85 8.04
N LEU A 30 -1.81 -5.54 7.27
CA LEU A 30 -1.02 -6.53 6.56
C LEU A 30 -0.20 -7.41 7.50
N ALA A 31 0.34 -6.87 8.59
CA ALA A 31 0.99 -7.66 9.63
C ALA A 31 0.01 -8.63 10.30
N GLY A 32 -1.22 -8.17 10.60
CA GLY A 32 -2.30 -9.05 11.09
C GLY A 32 -2.67 -10.13 10.08
N LEU A 33 -2.74 -9.79 8.79
CA LEU A 33 -2.99 -10.75 7.72
C LEU A 33 -1.87 -11.80 7.60
N ILE A 34 -0.61 -11.41 7.76
CA ILE A 34 0.51 -12.36 7.80
C ILE A 34 0.35 -13.33 8.96
N ALA A 35 0.04 -12.81 10.15
CA ALA A 35 -0.11 -13.65 11.34
C ALA A 35 -1.27 -14.67 11.19
N ALA A 36 -2.37 -14.27 10.54
CA ALA A 36 -3.54 -15.13 10.34
C ALA A 36 -3.44 -16.07 9.13
N ALA A 37 -2.88 -15.59 8.01
CA ALA A 37 -2.88 -16.28 6.72
C ALA A 37 -1.63 -15.93 5.88
N PRO A 38 -0.44 -16.43 6.25
CA PRO A 38 0.83 -16.02 5.63
C PRO A 38 0.98 -16.45 4.17
N ILE A 39 0.24 -17.48 3.74
CA ILE A 39 0.21 -17.97 2.35
C ILE A 39 -0.35 -16.92 1.38
N VAL A 40 -1.29 -16.09 1.85
CA VAL A 40 -1.96 -15.08 1.01
C VAL A 40 -0.94 -14.06 0.48
N PRO A 41 -0.19 -13.32 1.31
CA PRO A 41 0.76 -12.36 0.78
C PRO A 41 1.97 -13.03 0.08
N LEU A 42 2.25 -14.33 0.30
CA LEU A 42 3.31 -15.10 -0.38
C LEU A 42 2.98 -15.44 -1.82
N SER A 43 1.71 -15.66 -2.10
CA SER A 43 1.26 -16.04 -3.44
C SER A 43 1.34 -14.86 -4.39
N PHE A 44 1.86 -15.08 -5.60
CA PHE A 44 2.10 -14.02 -6.59
C PHE A 44 0.84 -13.19 -6.88
N ILE A 45 -0.27 -13.84 -7.25
CA ILE A 45 -1.51 -13.17 -7.63
C ILE A 45 -2.13 -12.36 -6.47
N PRO A 46 -2.34 -12.93 -5.27
CA PRO A 46 -2.84 -12.15 -4.15
C PRO A 46 -1.89 -11.01 -3.74
N ARG A 47 -0.57 -11.20 -3.86
CA ARG A 47 0.39 -10.12 -3.57
C ARG A 47 0.28 -8.96 -4.55
N VAL A 48 0.11 -9.23 -5.85
CA VAL A 48 -0.19 -8.20 -6.86
C VAL A 48 -1.48 -7.47 -6.50
N ALA A 49 -2.54 -8.21 -6.14
CA ALA A 49 -3.83 -7.63 -5.77
C ALA A 49 -3.74 -6.76 -4.51
N ILE A 50 -3.01 -7.21 -3.48
CA ILE A 50 -2.77 -6.45 -2.26
C ILE A 50 -2.01 -5.17 -2.58
N ALA A 51 -0.91 -5.26 -3.32
CA ALA A 51 -0.12 -4.10 -3.72
C ALA A 51 -0.97 -3.10 -4.51
N PHE A 52 -1.79 -3.58 -5.44
CA PHE A 52 -2.74 -2.76 -6.18
C PHE A 52 -3.74 -2.03 -5.26
N VAL A 53 -4.36 -2.73 -4.31
CA VAL A 53 -5.32 -2.15 -3.37
C VAL A 53 -4.65 -1.13 -2.46
N VAL A 54 -3.48 -1.44 -1.89
CA VAL A 54 -2.69 -0.54 -1.05
C VAL A 54 -2.36 0.74 -1.81
N THR A 55 -1.84 0.62 -3.03
CA THR A 55 -1.54 1.77 -3.89
C THR A 55 -2.80 2.60 -4.16
N SER A 56 -3.91 1.95 -4.50
CA SER A 56 -5.18 2.63 -4.80
C SER A 56 -5.72 3.43 -3.61
N ILE A 57 -5.67 2.87 -2.40
CA ILE A 57 -6.07 3.55 -1.16
C ILE A 57 -5.15 4.75 -0.90
N LEU A 58 -3.84 4.58 -1.03
CA LEU A 58 -2.88 5.67 -0.80
C LEU A 58 -3.03 6.80 -1.82
N PHE A 59 -3.32 6.50 -3.09
CA PHE A 59 -3.67 7.51 -4.07
C PHE A 59 -4.92 8.30 -3.67
N ALA A 60 -5.98 7.61 -3.24
CA ALA A 60 -7.22 8.26 -2.81
C ALA A 60 -6.99 9.18 -1.59
N VAL A 61 -6.24 8.71 -0.59
CA VAL A 61 -5.90 9.50 0.60
C VAL A 61 -5.04 10.71 0.23
N VAL A 62 -3.95 10.50 -0.52
CA VAL A 62 -3.02 11.57 -0.90
C VAL A 62 -3.73 12.65 -1.69
N HIS A 63 -4.51 12.30 -2.70
CA HIS A 63 -5.27 13.28 -3.50
C HIS A 63 -6.31 14.03 -2.65
N SER A 64 -7.03 13.33 -1.77
CA SER A 64 -8.03 13.94 -0.89
C SER A 64 -7.40 14.89 0.13
N CYS A 65 -6.26 14.51 0.72
CA CYS A 65 -5.55 15.33 1.69
C CYS A 65 -4.82 16.51 1.04
N ALA A 66 -4.27 16.33 -0.16
CA ALA A 66 -3.60 17.38 -0.92
C ALA A 66 -4.58 18.43 -1.46
N GLY A 67 -5.79 18.00 -1.85
CA GLY A 67 -6.73 18.82 -2.62
C GLY A 67 -6.26 19.08 -4.06
N MET A 68 -5.32 18.27 -4.56
CA MET A 68 -4.77 18.37 -5.91
C MET A 68 -4.30 17.00 -6.42
N VAL A 69 -4.15 16.91 -7.74
CA VAL A 69 -3.61 15.77 -8.48
C VAL A 69 -2.35 16.20 -9.22
N GLY A 70 -1.38 15.30 -9.38
CA GLY A 70 -0.15 15.59 -10.09
C GLY A 70 0.96 14.57 -9.84
N GLY A 71 2.08 14.72 -10.54
CA GLY A 71 3.23 13.80 -10.44
C GLY A 71 3.79 13.70 -9.02
N VAL A 72 3.86 14.82 -8.29
CA VAL A 72 4.37 14.84 -6.90
C VAL A 72 3.45 14.06 -5.95
N CYS A 73 2.13 14.23 -6.07
CA CYS A 73 1.17 13.45 -5.27
C CYS A 73 1.24 11.96 -5.63
N SER A 74 1.33 11.66 -6.92
CA SER A 74 1.48 10.29 -7.40
C SER A 74 2.74 9.63 -6.84
N PHE A 75 3.86 10.37 -6.83
CA PHE A 75 5.12 9.91 -6.25
C PHE A 75 4.99 9.62 -4.76
N ILE A 76 4.35 10.49 -3.97
CA ILE A 76 4.09 10.25 -2.54
C ILE A 76 3.33 8.94 -2.35
N ALA A 77 2.21 8.75 -3.06
CA ALA A 77 1.39 7.53 -2.93
C ALA A 77 2.18 6.26 -3.29
N ILE A 78 2.98 6.30 -4.37
CA ILE A 78 3.82 5.18 -4.80
C ILE A 78 4.90 4.85 -3.77
N VAL A 79 5.60 5.86 -3.25
CA VAL A 79 6.66 5.67 -2.24
C VAL A 79 6.08 5.04 -0.98
N PHE A 80 4.95 5.56 -0.46
CA PHE A 80 4.32 4.96 0.70
C PHE A 80 3.79 3.55 0.43
N ALA A 81 3.27 3.26 -0.77
CA ALA A 81 2.84 1.92 -1.13
C ALA A 81 4.02 0.94 -1.15
N ALA A 82 5.15 1.36 -1.72
CA ALA A 82 6.39 0.59 -1.71
C ALA A 82 6.87 0.32 -0.28
N LEU A 83 6.82 1.32 0.60
CA LEU A 83 7.19 1.16 2.02
C LEU A 83 6.26 0.17 2.75
N VAL A 84 4.95 0.21 2.50
CA VAL A 84 3.98 -0.75 3.07
C VAL A 84 4.25 -2.16 2.57
N MET A 85 4.53 -2.35 1.28
CA MET A 85 4.86 -3.66 0.74
C MET A 85 6.23 -4.16 1.21
N ALA A 86 7.18 -3.25 1.46
CA ALA A 86 8.49 -3.55 2.02
C ALA A 86 8.42 -3.95 3.50
N SER A 87 7.59 -3.29 4.31
CA SER A 87 7.42 -3.67 5.72
C SER A 87 6.79 -5.06 5.87
N ASN A 88 5.94 -5.46 4.94
CA ASN A 88 5.38 -6.81 4.87
C ASN A 88 6.47 -7.89 4.67
N HIS A 89 7.53 -7.59 3.91
CA HIS A 89 8.69 -8.48 3.79
C HIS A 89 9.48 -8.61 5.09
N LEU A 90 9.67 -7.51 5.82
CA LEU A 90 10.37 -7.55 7.12
C LEU A 90 9.59 -8.39 8.14
N ALA A 91 8.27 -8.25 8.17
CA ALA A 91 7.42 -9.08 9.02
C ALA A 91 7.56 -10.59 8.68
N TRP A 92 7.71 -10.97 7.42
CA TRP A 92 8.00 -12.38 7.09
C TRP A 92 9.38 -12.86 7.53
N ALA A 93 10.39 -12.00 7.43
CA ALA A 93 11.72 -12.32 7.89
C ALA A 93 11.73 -12.56 9.41
N GLU A 94 10.88 -11.84 10.17
CA GLU A 94 10.75 -11.97 11.62
C GLU A 94 9.87 -13.15 12.05
N PHE A 95 8.66 -13.31 11.48
CA PHE A 95 7.69 -14.33 11.92
C PHE A 95 7.89 -15.70 11.27
N GLY A 96 8.68 -15.80 10.20
CA GLY A 96 8.87 -17.03 9.44
C GLY A 96 7.64 -17.45 8.63
N ILE A 97 7.85 -18.33 7.64
CA ILE A 97 6.75 -18.95 6.88
C ILE A 97 6.34 -20.23 7.63
N PRO A 98 5.07 -20.45 8.00
CA PRO A 98 4.67 -21.73 8.58
C PRO A 98 4.79 -22.83 7.52
N ILE A 99 5.74 -23.73 7.77
CA ILE A 99 6.24 -24.76 6.84
C ILE A 99 5.24 -25.91 6.64
N ALA A 100 4.15 -25.95 7.41
CA ALA A 100 3.16 -27.02 7.33
C ALA A 100 2.51 -27.18 5.94
N ALA A 101 2.57 -26.16 5.07
CA ALA A 101 2.01 -26.21 3.71
C ALA A 101 3.03 -26.53 2.60
N TYR A 102 4.35 -26.50 2.86
CA TYR A 102 5.37 -26.72 1.83
C TYR A 102 6.59 -27.49 2.39
N PRO A 103 6.61 -28.83 2.31
CA PRO A 103 7.73 -29.65 2.81
C PRO A 103 9.04 -29.48 2.01
N TYR A 104 9.04 -28.71 0.93
CA TYR A 104 10.21 -28.44 0.07
C TYR A 104 10.84 -27.05 0.28
N VAL A 105 10.27 -26.21 1.15
CA VAL A 105 10.80 -24.86 1.41
C VAL A 105 11.53 -24.91 2.74
N ALA A 106 12.85 -24.69 2.68
CA ALA A 106 13.81 -24.82 3.76
C ALA A 106 13.33 -24.22 5.10
N THR A 107 13.67 -24.88 6.20
CA THR A 107 13.33 -24.43 7.55
C THR A 107 14.10 -23.19 7.97
N GLY A 108 13.43 -22.21 8.59
CA GLY A 108 14.07 -21.07 9.25
C GLY A 108 14.40 -19.88 8.34
N TRP A 109 15.24 -18.98 8.86
CA TRP A 109 15.71 -17.72 8.23
C TRP A 109 16.11 -17.89 6.74
N GLU A 110 16.53 -19.09 6.35
CA GLU A 110 16.97 -19.47 5.01
C GLU A 110 15.85 -19.46 3.94
N ALA A 111 14.59 -19.74 4.29
CA ALA A 111 13.47 -19.60 3.35
C ALA A 111 12.97 -18.15 3.24
N GLY A 112 13.00 -17.39 4.33
CA GLY A 112 12.67 -15.95 4.34
C GLY A 112 13.66 -15.12 3.51
N PHE A 113 14.90 -15.58 3.39
CA PHE A 113 15.97 -14.95 2.62
C PHE A 113 16.34 -15.68 1.32
N SER A 114 15.49 -16.57 0.80
CA SER A 114 15.70 -17.10 -0.54
C SER A 114 15.69 -15.94 -1.54
N PRO A 115 16.81 -15.67 -2.26
CA PRO A 115 16.88 -14.54 -3.19
C PRO A 115 15.81 -14.63 -4.26
N LEU A 116 15.44 -15.85 -4.67
CA LEU A 116 14.38 -16.09 -5.64
C LEU A 116 13.01 -15.66 -5.10
N LEU A 117 12.67 -16.03 -3.86
CA LEU A 117 11.41 -15.58 -3.24
C LEU A 117 11.41 -14.06 -3.08
N LEU A 118 12.52 -13.46 -2.66
CA LEU A 118 12.64 -12.01 -2.57
C LEU A 118 12.37 -11.34 -3.93
N ILE A 119 12.99 -11.84 -5.01
CA ILE A 119 12.83 -11.32 -6.38
C ILE A 119 11.37 -11.47 -6.84
N VAL A 120 10.80 -12.68 -6.75
CA VAL A 120 9.44 -12.97 -7.22
C VAL A 120 8.42 -12.11 -6.49
N SER A 121 8.58 -11.96 -5.17
CA SER A 121 7.62 -11.20 -4.39
C SER A 121 7.79 -9.69 -4.55
N SER A 122 9.01 -9.21 -4.75
CA SER A 122 9.29 -7.81 -5.11
C SER A 122 8.72 -7.47 -6.49
N ALA A 123 8.85 -8.38 -7.46
CA ALA A 123 8.26 -8.23 -8.79
C ALA A 123 6.72 -8.17 -8.72
N ALA A 124 6.10 -9.07 -7.94
CA ALA A 124 4.66 -9.06 -7.70
C ALA A 124 4.17 -7.74 -7.10
N ALA A 125 4.86 -7.25 -6.04
CA ALA A 125 4.54 -5.96 -5.44
C ALA A 125 4.71 -4.81 -6.45
N THR A 126 5.77 -4.82 -7.23
CA THR A 126 6.05 -3.80 -8.25
C THR A 126 4.98 -3.77 -9.33
N ILE A 127 4.51 -4.93 -9.81
CA ILE A 127 3.42 -5.01 -10.79
C ILE A 127 2.13 -4.41 -10.21
N GLY A 128 1.75 -4.78 -8.99
CA GLY A 128 0.56 -4.24 -8.34
C GLY A 128 0.63 -2.73 -8.13
N ILE A 129 1.80 -2.22 -7.67
CA ILE A 129 2.05 -0.79 -7.51
C ILE A 129 1.98 -0.07 -8.86
N ALA A 130 2.61 -0.62 -9.91
CA ALA A 130 2.60 -0.03 -11.24
C ALA A 130 1.19 0.03 -11.84
N LEU A 131 0.39 -1.03 -11.69
CA LEU A 131 -1.01 -1.05 -12.12
C LEU A 131 -1.85 -0.02 -11.36
N GLY A 132 -1.68 0.05 -10.03
CA GLY A 132 -2.36 1.03 -9.19
C GLY A 132 -1.96 2.47 -9.53
N ALA A 133 -0.68 2.69 -9.82
CA ALA A 133 -0.16 3.99 -10.23
C ALA A 133 -0.65 4.41 -11.62
N LEU A 134 -0.63 3.51 -12.60
CA LEU A 134 -1.12 3.77 -13.95
C LEU A 134 -2.59 4.21 -13.90
N LEU A 135 -3.41 3.45 -13.17
CA LEU A 135 -4.84 3.71 -13.08
C LEU A 135 -5.18 4.90 -12.16
N GLY A 136 -4.42 5.10 -11.08
CA GLY A 136 -4.59 6.23 -10.17
C GLY A 136 -4.11 7.58 -10.73
N HIS A 137 -3.08 7.56 -11.58
CA HIS A 137 -2.54 8.76 -12.24
C HIS A 137 -3.38 9.20 -13.44
N THR A 138 -3.88 8.24 -14.23
CA THR A 138 -4.76 8.53 -15.39
C THR A 138 -6.18 8.92 -15.01
N GLY A 139 -6.55 8.80 -13.72
CA GLY A 139 -7.91 8.98 -13.25
C GLY A 139 -8.86 7.84 -13.64
N ALA A 140 -8.36 6.77 -14.27
CA ALA A 140 -9.14 5.59 -14.66
C ALA A 140 -9.64 4.81 -13.43
N LEU A 141 -8.84 4.76 -12.36
CA LEU A 141 -9.34 4.51 -11.02
C LEU A 141 -9.95 5.80 -10.48
N SER A 142 -11.15 6.12 -10.97
CA SER A 142 -12.07 7.01 -10.28
C SER A 142 -12.53 6.33 -8.97
N LEU A 143 -11.61 6.25 -8.01
CA LEU A 143 -11.93 6.13 -6.58
C LEU A 143 -12.69 7.38 -6.10
N ALA A 144 -13.02 8.33 -6.96
CA ALA A 144 -14.10 9.27 -6.70
C ALA A 144 -15.45 8.56 -6.45
N SER A 145 -15.63 7.29 -6.82
CA SER A 145 -16.81 6.48 -6.47
C SER A 145 -16.68 5.74 -5.11
N ILE A 146 -15.51 5.22 -4.76
CA ILE A 146 -15.27 4.55 -3.46
C ILE A 146 -14.99 5.58 -2.35
N GLY A 147 -14.23 6.61 -2.68
CA GLY A 147 -13.91 7.76 -1.85
C GLY A 147 -15.08 8.73 -1.69
N SER A 148 -16.05 8.85 -2.62
CA SER A 148 -17.31 9.55 -2.32
C SER A 148 -18.17 8.77 -1.34
N PHE A 149 -18.14 7.44 -1.38
CA PHE A 149 -18.81 6.58 -0.39
C PHE A 149 -18.22 6.73 1.03
N LEU A 150 -16.91 6.98 1.13
CA LEU A 150 -16.22 7.18 2.41
C LEU A 150 -16.15 8.65 2.85
N SER A 151 -16.03 9.60 1.93
CA SER A 151 -15.95 11.05 2.21
C SER A 151 -17.30 11.68 2.52
N PHE A 152 -18.43 11.08 2.10
CA PHE A 152 -19.76 11.49 2.56
C PHE A 152 -19.92 11.38 4.10
N ARG A 153 -19.05 10.63 4.79
CA ARG A 153 -19.07 10.51 6.26
C ARG A 153 -18.11 11.44 7.01
N TRP A 154 -17.16 12.11 6.35
CA TRP A 154 -16.14 12.92 7.03
C TRP A 154 -16.30 14.45 6.85
N THR A 155 -17.10 14.91 5.89
CA THR A 155 -17.36 16.36 5.67
C THR A 155 -18.53 16.92 6.48
N HIS A 156 -19.10 16.14 7.39
CA HIS A 156 -20.23 16.52 8.26
C HIS A 156 -19.89 16.55 9.77
N TRP A 157 -18.62 16.63 10.14
CA TRP A 157 -18.18 16.91 11.51
C TRP A 157 -17.22 18.10 11.53
#